data_AF-A0A2A4Q8U6-F1
#
_entry.id   AF-A0A2A4Q8U6-F1
#
_cell.length_a   1.000
_cell.length_b   1.000
_cell.length_c   1.000
_cell.angle_alpha   90.00
_cell.angle_beta   90.00
_cell.angle_gamma   90.00
#
_symmetry.space_group_name_H-M   'P 1'
#
loop_
_entity.id
_entity.type
_entity.pdbx_description
1 polymer ?
#
loop_
_entity_poly.entity_id
_entity_poly.type
_entity_poly.pdbx_seq_one_letter_code
_entity_poly.pdbx_strand_id
1 'polypeptide(L)'
;MIVGKLAQQEPLWEPETQSGYHSVTFGFLVGEVILLVSGKTVGTFLGEEVAEPLGADFHIGLGDEHFGRVAELSVPPPRQSSPICPSINPTMPLIAGNA
;
A
#
# COMPACT_ATOMS: atom_id res chain seq x y z
N MET A 1 -17.79 -2.08 -6.20
CA MET A 1 -16.71 -1.85 -5.21
C MET A 1 -15.41 -2.47 -5.72
N ILE A 2 -14.24 -1.92 -5.38
CA ILE A 2 -12.92 -2.38 -5.86
C ILE A 2 -12.62 -3.81 -5.39
N VAL A 3 -12.84 -4.10 -4.10
CA VAL A 3 -12.64 -5.43 -3.51
C VAL A 3 -13.39 -6.52 -4.28
N GLY A 4 -14.67 -6.30 -4.59
CA GLY A 4 -15.45 -7.27 -5.35
C GLY A 4 -14.93 -7.53 -6.76
N LYS A 5 -14.25 -6.56 -7.39
CA LYS A 5 -13.57 -6.77 -8.68
C LYS A 5 -12.29 -7.58 -8.51
N LEU A 6 -11.50 -7.28 -7.48
CA LEU A 6 -10.26 -8.02 -7.18
C LEU A 6 -10.56 -9.48 -6.82
N ALA A 7 -11.61 -9.74 -6.05
CA ALA A 7 -12.02 -11.10 -5.67
C ALA A 7 -12.47 -11.97 -6.86
N GLN A 8 -12.95 -11.34 -7.95
CA GLN A 8 -13.35 -12.04 -9.18
C GLN A 8 -12.21 -12.18 -10.19
N GLN A 9 -11.09 -11.48 -9.98
CA GLN A 9 -9.97 -11.49 -10.91
C GLN A 9 -9.18 -12.79 -10.73
N GLU A 10 -8.88 -13.46 -11.84
CA GLU A 10 -7.91 -14.57 -11.81
C GLU A 10 -6.51 -14.04 -11.42
N PRO A 11 -5.77 -14.74 -10.56
CA PRO A 11 -4.37 -14.43 -10.30
C PRO A 11 -3.57 -14.39 -11.61
N LEU A 12 -2.66 -13.42 -11.74
CA LEU A 12 -1.79 -13.28 -12.92
C LEU A 12 -0.81 -14.45 -13.07
N TRP A 13 -0.55 -15.17 -11.99
CA TRP A 13 0.26 -16.38 -11.91
C TRP A 13 -0.30 -17.28 -10.82
N GLU A 14 0.08 -18.56 -10.87
CA GLU A 14 -0.26 -19.53 -9.82
C GLU A 14 0.22 -18.99 -8.46
N PRO A 15 -0.63 -18.93 -7.43
CA PRO A 15 -0.22 -18.51 -6.09
C PRO A 15 1.03 -19.24 -5.60
N GLU A 16 1.83 -18.58 -4.78
CA GLU A 16 3.08 -19.11 -4.20
C GLU A 16 4.23 -19.33 -5.20
N THR A 17 3.98 -19.32 -6.51
CA THR A 17 5.04 -19.51 -7.53
C THR A 17 5.84 -18.25 -7.82
N GLN A 18 5.24 -17.07 -7.65
CA GLN A 18 5.87 -15.76 -7.87
C GLN A 18 5.35 -14.74 -6.85
N SER A 19 6.15 -13.71 -6.61
CA SER A 19 5.79 -12.55 -5.79
C SER A 19 5.72 -11.30 -6.67
N GLY A 20 4.66 -10.51 -6.50
CA GLY A 20 4.48 -9.24 -7.17
C GLY A 20 4.11 -8.16 -6.15
N TYR A 21 4.72 -6.99 -6.28
CA TYR A 21 4.41 -5.87 -5.40
C TYR A 21 3.03 -5.28 -5.73
N HIS A 22 2.07 -5.47 -4.83
CA HIS A 22 0.71 -4.94 -4.93
C HIS A 22 0.64 -3.45 -4.54
N SER A 23 1.26 -2.59 -5.35
CA SER A 23 1.46 -1.16 -5.04
C SER A 23 0.19 -0.38 -4.69
N VAL A 24 -0.97 -0.79 -5.22
CA VAL A 24 -2.27 -0.16 -4.95
C VAL A 24 -3.26 -1.13 -4.32
N THR A 25 -3.26 -2.40 -4.77
CA THR A 25 -4.29 -3.38 -4.40
C THR A 25 -4.09 -3.98 -3.01
N PHE A 26 -2.87 -3.90 -2.45
CA PHE A 26 -2.57 -4.49 -1.14
C PHE A 26 -3.48 -3.97 -0.03
N GLY A 27 -3.67 -2.66 0.04
CA GLY A 27 -4.50 -2.02 1.07
C GLY A 27 -5.97 -2.45 0.99
N PHE A 28 -6.51 -2.68 -0.20
CA PHE A 28 -7.88 -3.18 -0.38
C PHE A 28 -8.01 -4.64 0.04
N LEU A 29 -7.07 -5.50 -0.36
CA LEU A 29 -7.10 -6.92 -0.04
C LEU A 29 -6.99 -7.17 1.47
N VAL A 30 -5.96 -6.58 2.11
CA VAL A 30 -5.75 -6.73 3.56
C VAL A 30 -6.82 -5.99 4.35
N GLY A 31 -7.24 -4.81 3.89
CA GLY A 31 -8.30 -4.03 4.53
C GLY A 31 -9.63 -4.79 4.61
N GLU A 32 -10.00 -5.54 3.57
CA GLU A 32 -11.21 -6.36 3.61
C GLU A 32 -11.10 -7.52 4.61
N VAL A 33 -9.93 -8.18 4.69
CA VAL A 33 -9.70 -9.23 5.68
C VAL A 33 -9.85 -8.69 7.10
N ILE A 34 -9.27 -7.52 7.39
CA ILE A 34 -9.41 -6.86 8.70
C ILE A 34 -10.89 -6.56 8.97
N LEU A 35 -11.60 -6.00 8.00
CA LEU A 35 -13.03 -5.68 8.15
C LEU A 35 -13.87 -6.91 8.44
N LEU A 36 -13.65 -8.01 7.72
CA LEU A 36 -14.41 -9.25 7.88
C LEU A 36 -14.15 -9.94 9.23
N VAL A 37 -12.91 -9.89 9.73
CA VAL A 37 -12.52 -10.56 10.98
C VAL A 37 -12.86 -9.73 12.21
N SER A 38 -12.63 -8.41 12.16
CA SER A 38 -12.76 -7.52 13.31
C SER A 38 -14.05 -6.70 13.34
N GLY A 39 -14.75 -6.56 12.20
CA GLY A 39 -15.87 -5.64 12.04
C GLY A 39 -15.48 -4.16 11.95
N LYS A 40 -14.18 -3.84 11.99
CA LYS A 40 -13.65 -2.46 11.97
C LYS A 40 -13.02 -2.14 10.62
N THR A 41 -13.10 -0.88 10.19
CA THR A 41 -12.31 -0.43 9.03
C THR A 41 -10.82 -0.50 9.35
N VAL A 42 -9.96 -0.59 8.32
CA VAL A 42 -8.50 -0.64 8.52
C VAL A 42 -7.97 0.57 9.30
N GLY A 43 -8.54 1.76 9.11
CA GLY A 43 -8.15 2.97 9.85
C GLY A 43 -8.50 2.90 11.32
N THR A 44 -9.73 2.48 11.63
CA THR A 44 -10.18 2.26 13.01
C THR A 44 -9.34 1.20 13.72
N PHE A 45 -9.12 0.06 13.06
CA PHE A 45 -8.31 -1.03 13.60
C PHE A 45 -6.87 -0.60 13.87
N LEU A 46 -6.24 0.12 12.92
CA LEU A 46 -4.87 0.62 13.12
C LEU A 46 -4.79 1.62 14.27
N GLY A 47 -5.78 2.52 14.38
CA GLY A 47 -5.86 3.49 15.47
C GLY A 47 -5.86 2.80 16.83
N GLU A 48 -6.82 1.92 17.05
CA GLU A 48 -7.06 1.29 18.35
C GLU A 48 -6.01 0.23 18.72
N GLU A 49 -5.56 -0.58 17.76
CA GLU A 49 -4.71 -1.75 18.06
C GLU A 49 -3.21 -1.46 17.93
N VAL A 50 -2.82 -0.34 17.31
CA VAL A 50 -1.41 -0.02 17.03
C VAL A 50 -1.04 1.41 17.41
N ALA A 51 -1.73 2.41 16.86
CA ALA A 51 -1.33 3.80 17.02
C ALA A 51 -1.53 4.30 18.47
N GLU A 52 -2.70 4.05 19.06
CA GLU A 52 -3.04 4.43 20.43
C GLU A 52 -2.12 3.75 21.47
N PRO A 53 -1.91 2.41 21.46
CA PRO A 53 -0.99 1.76 22.41
C PRO A 53 0.45 2.26 22.34
N LEU A 54 0.88 2.74 21.17
CA LEU A 54 2.22 3.28 20.95
C LEU A 54 2.31 4.79 21.16
N GLY A 55 1.18 5.48 21.40
CA GLY A 55 1.13 6.95 21.42
C GLY A 55 1.57 7.58 20.09
N ALA A 56 1.37 6.88 18.98
CA ALA A 56 1.81 7.29 17.66
C ALA A 56 0.77 8.18 16.99
N ASP A 57 1.23 9.28 16.40
CA ASP A 57 0.40 10.19 15.62
C ASP A 57 0.33 9.74 14.15
N PHE A 58 -0.46 8.70 13.89
CA PHE A 58 -0.56 8.05 12.58
C PHE A 58 -2.02 7.72 12.22
N HIS A 59 -2.40 8.01 10.96
CA HIS A 59 -3.79 7.95 10.51
C HIS A 59 -3.92 7.26 9.15
N ILE A 60 -4.92 6.38 9.01
CA ILE A 60 -5.48 5.97 7.71
C ILE A 60 -6.92 6.47 7.68
N GLY A 61 -7.19 7.49 6.86
CA GLY A 61 -8.41 8.29 6.96
C GLY A 61 -8.24 9.40 7.99
N LEU A 62 -7.53 10.46 7.60
CA LEU A 62 -7.24 11.60 8.48
C LEU A 62 -8.51 12.44 8.71
N GLY A 63 -8.80 12.78 9.96
CA GLY A 63 -9.89 13.71 10.32
C GLY A 63 -9.61 15.15 9.86
N ASP A 64 -10.68 15.88 9.51
CA ASP A 64 -10.62 17.24 8.97
C ASP A 64 -9.91 18.23 9.92
N GLU A 65 -10.03 18.02 11.24
CA GLU A 65 -9.37 18.80 12.28
C GLU A 65 -7.83 18.79 12.19
N HIS A 66 -7.28 17.76 11.52
CA HIS A 66 -5.85 17.60 11.32
C HIS A 66 -5.37 18.11 9.97
N PHE A 67 -6.22 18.66 9.11
CA PHE A 67 -5.81 19.11 7.77
C PHE A 67 -4.82 20.28 7.83
N GLY A 68 -4.90 21.13 8.85
CA GLY A 68 -4.00 22.27 9.03
C GLY A 68 -2.53 21.92 9.26
N ARG A 69 -2.21 20.64 9.52
CA ARG A 69 -0.84 20.14 9.71
C ARG A 69 -0.36 19.21 8.59
N VAL A 70 -1.12 19.05 7.52
CA VAL A 70 -0.68 18.29 6.33
C VAL A 70 0.33 19.15 5.56
N ALA A 71 1.59 18.75 5.58
CA ALA A 71 2.63 19.43 4.81
C ALA A 71 2.56 19.08 3.32
N GLU A 72 3.06 19.99 2.47
CA GLU A 72 3.26 19.71 1.06
C GLU A 72 4.38 18.66 0.89
N LEU A 73 4.11 17.62 0.11
CA LEU A 73 5.10 16.59 -0.18
C LEU A 73 6.11 17.13 -1.21
N SER A 74 7.32 17.43 -0.75
CA SER A 74 8.45 17.74 -1.62
C SER A 74 9.08 16.45 -2.15
N VAL A 75 9.06 16.26 -3.48
CA VAL A 75 9.71 15.12 -4.13
C VAL A 75 11.16 15.49 -4.44
N PRO A 76 12.16 14.77 -3.90
CA PRO A 76 13.56 15.04 -4.22
C PRO A 76 13.82 14.81 -5.71
N PRO A 77 14.80 15.50 -6.32
CA PRO A 77 15.17 15.25 -7.71
C PRO A 77 15.56 13.76 -7.88
N PRO A 78 15.36 13.19 -9.08
CA PRO A 78 15.68 11.79 -9.35
C PRO A 78 17.11 11.47 -8.89
N ARG A 79 17.28 10.36 -8.14
CA ARG A 79 18.62 9.88 -7.82
C ARG A 79 19.39 9.67 -9.12
N GLN A 80 20.56 10.28 -9.23
CA GLN A 80 21.48 9.97 -10.32
C GLN A 80 21.80 8.48 -10.27
N SER A 81 21.75 7.82 -11.42
CA SER A 81 22.06 6.39 -11.52
C SER A 81 23.46 6.13 -10.97
N SER A 82 23.55 5.29 -9.95
CA SER A 82 24.81 4.73 -9.47
C SER A 82 25.03 3.40 -10.19
N PRO A 83 26.28 2.98 -10.46
CA PRO A 83 26.56 1.63 -10.99
C PRO A 83 26.01 0.49 -10.12
N ILE A 84 25.60 0.77 -8.86
CA ILE A 84 25.00 -0.21 -7.94
C ILE A 84 23.45 -0.19 -8.01
N CYS A 85 22.83 0.87 -8.53
CA CYS A 85 21.38 0.99 -8.65
C CYS A 85 21.02 1.63 -10.01
N PRO A 86 20.97 0.82 -11.08
CA PRO A 86 20.62 1.31 -12.40
C PRO A 86 19.16 1.81 -12.43
N SER A 87 18.90 2.83 -13.25
CA SER A 87 17.55 3.32 -13.47
C SER A 87 16.68 2.23 -14.12
N ILE A 88 15.42 2.14 -13.68
CA ILE A 88 14.43 1.23 -14.28
C ILE A 88 14.24 1.63 -15.75
N ASN A 89 14.47 0.69 -16.66
CA ASN A 89 14.29 0.91 -18.09
C ASN A 89 12.79 0.76 -18.45
N PRO A 90 12.11 1.81 -18.93
CA PRO A 90 10.67 1.76 -19.22
C PRO A 90 10.31 0.90 -20.45
N THR A 91 11.29 0.45 -21.25
CA THR A 91 11.07 -0.49 -22.36
C THR A 91 11.43 -1.93 -22.03
N MET A 92 11.85 -2.23 -20.80
CA MET A 92 11.87 -3.63 -20.36
C MET A 92 10.43 -4.14 -20.34
N PRO A 93 10.16 -5.36 -20.86
CA PRO A 93 8.88 -6.01 -20.59
C PRO A 93 8.70 -6.02 -19.07
N LEU A 94 7.46 -5.78 -18.60
CA LEU A 94 7.09 -5.99 -17.20
C LEU A 94 7.36 -7.47 -16.87
N ILE A 95 8.61 -7.80 -16.52
CA ILE A 95 8.91 -9.03 -15.83
C ILE A 95 8.25 -8.83 -14.47
N ALA A 96 7.23 -9.64 -14.19
CA ALA A 96 6.50 -9.64 -12.92
C ALA A 96 7.36 -10.11 -11.73
N GLY A 97 8.67 -9.81 -11.73
CA GLY A 97 9.64 -10.52 -10.91
C GLY A 97 10.96 -9.79 -10.64
N ASN A 98 10.96 -8.45 -10.52
CA ASN A 98 12.10 -7.77 -9.91
C ASN A 98 11.69 -7.13 -8.59
N ALA A 99 12.06 -7.83 -7.52
CA ALA A 99 12.19 -7.33 -6.16
C ALA A 99 13.13 -6.13 -6.06
#